data_AF-A0AAD2FMH0-F1
#
_entry.id   AF-A0AAD2FMH0-F1
#
_cell.length_a   1.000
_cell.length_b   1.000
_cell.length_c   1.000
_cell.angle_alpha   90.00
_cell.angle_beta   90.00
_cell.angle_gamma   90.00
#
_symmetry.space_group_name_H-M   'P 1'
#
loop_
_entity.id
_entity.type
_entity.pdbx_description
1 polymer ?
#
loop_
_entity_poly.entity_id
_entity_poly.type
_entity_poly.pdbx_seq_one_letter_code
_entity_poly.pdbx_strand_id
1 'polypeptide(L)'
;MFGPIFNLRMVGLCPCLESEENRAARKALDELNAICKVVDWHVRKKSGPRGFVQSLFRQKSNDDAPTPSQMEIVDGTKDEINNGSPFPELQIKPLASFEGESKKKKNSADIRLDIPLHHIHRIEDEAESTIVIITKDVHSMDENEATKEAARISLPSQDKRDSISLDLKVIVEWNKNRQPEIEEEFAADGLRQKAKKATHFARREIEMSKSKKSREKRKEMYLQGGGMKFTAMAMANREI
;
A
#
# COMPACT_ATOMS: atom_id res chain seq x y z
N MET A 1 0.74 -14.38 0.93
CA MET A 1 1.95 -13.65 1.34
C MET A 1 1.64 -13.06 2.71
N PHE A 2 2.48 -13.29 3.72
CA PHE A 2 2.30 -12.66 5.02
C PHE A 2 2.75 -11.19 4.94
N GLY A 3 2.04 -10.29 5.61
CA GLY A 3 2.39 -8.86 5.61
C GLY A 3 3.71 -8.57 6.33
N PRO A 4 4.34 -7.40 6.08
CA PRO A 4 5.65 -7.07 6.63
C PRO A 4 5.69 -7.12 8.17
N ILE A 5 4.67 -6.60 8.87
CA ILE A 5 4.60 -6.68 10.35
C ILE A 5 4.53 -8.12 10.85
N PHE A 6 3.81 -9.00 10.14
CA PHE A 6 3.79 -10.41 10.52
C PHE A 6 5.18 -11.04 10.35
N ASN A 7 5.88 -10.71 9.26
CA ASN A 7 7.27 -11.14 9.08
C ASN A 7 8.16 -10.58 10.20
N LEU A 8 7.96 -9.33 10.64
CA LEU A 8 8.70 -8.75 11.75
C LEU A 8 8.51 -9.55 13.05
N ARG A 9 7.31 -10.05 13.34
CA ARG A 9 7.06 -10.95 14.47
C ARG A 9 7.68 -12.34 14.29
N MET A 10 7.60 -12.92 13.10
CA MET A 10 8.07 -14.29 12.85
C MET A 10 9.59 -14.42 12.72
N VAL A 11 10.27 -13.41 12.19
CA VAL A 11 11.74 -13.41 12.00
C VAL A 11 12.49 -13.39 13.34
N GLY A 12 11.80 -13.14 14.46
CA GLY A 12 12.39 -13.07 15.79
C GLY A 12 12.78 -14.40 16.43
N LEU A 13 12.58 -15.52 15.74
CA LEU A 13 12.91 -16.84 16.25
C LEU A 13 14.43 -17.08 16.41
N CYS A 14 15.31 -16.40 15.65
CA CYS A 14 16.72 -16.28 16.01
C CYS A 14 17.16 -14.82 16.12
N PRO A 15 17.50 -14.33 17.32
CA PRO A 15 18.09 -12.99 17.51
C PRO A 15 19.40 -12.79 16.76
N CYS A 16 20.06 -13.89 16.37
CA CYS A 16 21.37 -13.94 15.75
C CYS A 16 21.40 -13.55 14.25
N LEU A 17 20.29 -13.76 13.55
CA LEU A 17 20.16 -13.48 12.10
C LEU A 17 19.37 -12.20 11.81
N GLU A 18 18.98 -11.50 12.86
CA GLU A 18 18.14 -10.34 12.75
C GLU A 18 18.97 -9.08 12.49
N SER A 19 18.62 -8.34 11.42
CA SER A 19 19.20 -7.01 11.20
C SER A 19 18.81 -6.06 12.33
N GLU A 20 19.72 -5.14 12.68
CA GLU A 20 19.52 -4.17 13.77
C GLU A 20 18.21 -3.37 13.59
N GLU A 21 17.88 -3.00 12.35
CA GLU A 21 16.63 -2.34 11.98
C GLU A 21 15.38 -3.16 12.37
N ASN A 22 15.38 -4.47 12.14
CA ASN A 22 14.25 -5.33 12.51
C ASN A 22 14.14 -5.47 14.02
N ARG A 23 15.29 -5.55 14.71
CA ARG A 23 15.30 -5.64 16.16
C ARG A 23 14.72 -4.37 16.78
N ALA A 24 15.12 -3.19 16.29
CA ALA A 24 14.58 -1.91 16.73
C ALA A 24 13.07 -1.80 16.45
N ALA A 25 12.64 -2.11 15.23
CA ALA A 25 11.22 -2.08 14.85
C ALA A 25 10.37 -3.07 15.66
N ARG A 26 10.89 -4.28 15.97
CA ARG A 26 10.15 -5.23 16.81
C ARG A 26 10.03 -4.71 18.23
N LYS A 27 11.11 -4.17 18.80
CA LYS A 27 11.07 -3.61 20.15
C LYS A 27 10.05 -2.47 20.26
N ALA A 28 10.08 -1.53 19.30
CA ALA A 28 9.09 -0.45 19.20
C ALA A 28 7.66 -0.99 19.07
N LEU A 29 7.45 -2.03 18.26
CA LEU A 29 6.14 -2.67 18.11
C LEU A 29 5.67 -3.32 19.41
N ASP A 30 6.55 -3.98 20.14
CA ASP A 30 6.22 -4.62 21.41
C ASP A 30 5.93 -3.58 22.50
N GLU A 31 6.69 -2.48 22.56
CA GLU A 31 6.46 -1.35 23.47
C GLU A 31 5.13 -0.66 23.17
N LEU A 32 4.83 -0.38 21.90
CA LEU A 32 3.53 0.13 21.48
C LEU A 32 2.39 -0.81 21.85
N ASN A 33 2.52 -2.12 21.64
CA ASN A 33 1.49 -3.08 22.03
C ASN A 33 1.29 -3.16 23.54
N ALA A 34 2.36 -2.97 24.33
CA ALA A 34 2.29 -2.97 25.78
C ALA A 34 1.56 -1.74 26.32
N ILE A 35 1.81 -0.56 25.74
CA ILE A 35 1.21 0.70 26.15
C ILE A 35 -0.22 0.82 25.60
N CYS A 36 -0.38 0.54 24.31
CA CYS A 36 -1.63 0.61 23.60
C CYS A 36 -2.27 -0.79 23.56
N LYS A 37 -2.99 -1.16 24.62
CA LYS A 37 -3.95 -2.31 24.61
C LYS A 37 -5.05 -2.20 23.54
N VAL A 38 -5.03 -1.09 22.81
CA VAL A 38 -6.03 -0.58 21.89
C VAL A 38 -5.60 -0.74 20.43
N VAL A 39 -4.31 -0.93 20.16
CA VAL A 39 -3.79 -1.08 18.81
C VAL A 39 -3.82 -2.56 18.42
N ASP A 40 -4.85 -2.95 17.66
CA ASP A 40 -4.92 -4.26 17.03
C ASP A 40 -4.23 -4.19 15.67
N TRP A 41 -3.24 -5.05 15.43
CA TRP A 41 -2.58 -5.12 14.11
C TRP A 41 -3.29 -6.19 13.28
N HIS A 42 -4.01 -5.77 12.24
CA HIS A 42 -4.63 -6.72 11.33
C HIS A 42 -3.58 -7.46 10.50
N VAL A 43 -3.40 -8.74 10.80
CA VAL A 43 -3.05 -9.72 9.77
C VAL A 43 -4.37 -10.13 9.18
N ARG A 44 -4.63 -9.78 7.91
CA ARG A 44 -5.85 -10.21 7.21
C ARG A 44 -6.07 -11.69 7.50
N LYS A 45 -7.01 -12.03 8.40
CA LYS A 45 -7.47 -13.40 8.54
C LYS A 45 -8.05 -13.65 7.16
N LYS A 46 -7.36 -14.45 6.33
CA LYS A 46 -8.01 -15.03 5.18
C LYS A 46 -9.30 -15.60 5.77
N SER A 47 -10.43 -15.04 5.39
CA SER A 47 -11.67 -15.78 5.42
C SER A 47 -11.36 -16.97 4.51
N GLY A 48 -10.79 -18.02 5.11
CA GLY A 48 -10.63 -19.29 4.44
C GLY A 48 -12.02 -19.59 3.88
N PRO A 49 -12.12 -20.13 2.66
CA PRO A 49 -13.41 -20.50 2.10
C PRO A 49 -14.14 -21.29 3.18
N ARG A 50 -15.17 -20.69 3.79
CA ARG A 50 -15.99 -21.38 4.79
C ARG A 50 -16.49 -22.60 4.07
N GLY A 51 -16.07 -23.76 4.57
CA GLY A 51 -15.96 -24.97 3.79
C GLY A 51 -17.26 -25.30 3.08
N PHE A 52 -17.18 -25.48 1.76
CA PHE A 52 -18.20 -26.17 0.98
C PHE A 52 -18.51 -27.57 1.59
N VAL A 53 -17.53 -28.17 2.27
CA VAL A 53 -17.64 -29.48 2.93
C VAL A 53 -18.39 -29.42 4.28
N GLN A 54 -18.57 -28.25 4.91
CA GLN A 54 -19.34 -28.15 6.16
C GLN A 54 -20.86 -28.06 5.92
N SER A 55 -21.32 -27.96 4.67
CA SER A 55 -22.76 -27.91 4.34
C SER A 55 -23.42 -29.28 4.17
N LEU A 56 -22.64 -30.37 4.10
CA LEU A 56 -23.18 -31.73 3.87
C LEU A 56 -23.58 -32.49 5.14
N PHE A 57 -23.29 -31.97 6.34
CA PHE A 57 -23.61 -32.66 7.61
C PHE A 57 -24.41 -31.82 8.62
N ARG A 58 -24.97 -30.66 8.23
CA ARG A 58 -25.85 -29.90 9.11
C ARG A 58 -27.31 -30.24 8.83
N GLN A 59 -27.79 -31.31 9.49
CA GLN A 59 -29.21 -31.64 9.60
C GLN A 59 -30.01 -30.41 10.05
N LYS A 60 -31.03 -30.07 9.25
CA LYS A 60 -32.06 -29.08 9.56
C LYS A 60 -32.89 -29.55 10.75
N SER A 61 -32.87 -28.79 11.85
CA SER A 61 -34.03 -28.67 12.73
C SER A 61 -34.69 -27.33 12.43
N ASN A 62 -36.01 -27.39 12.17
CA ASN A 62 -36.88 -26.26 11.88
C ASN A 62 -37.09 -25.39 13.12
N ASP A 63 -37.58 -24.18 12.83
CA ASP A 63 -38.19 -23.18 13.72
C ASP A 63 -37.22 -22.13 14.29
N ASP A 64 -36.98 -21.09 13.48
CA ASP A 64 -37.42 -19.73 13.80
C ASP A 64 -37.19 -18.77 12.61
N ALA A 65 -38.18 -17.94 12.32
CA ALA A 65 -38.12 -16.93 11.26
C ALA A 65 -37.18 -15.79 11.66
N PRO A 66 -36.21 -15.38 10.81
CA PRO A 66 -35.35 -14.25 11.12
C PRO A 66 -36.12 -12.93 10.97
N THR A 67 -36.18 -12.16 12.06
CA THR A 67 -36.67 -10.79 12.12
C THR A 67 -35.80 -9.84 11.28
N PRO A 68 -36.37 -8.76 10.70
CA PRO A 68 -35.67 -7.86 9.79
C PRO A 68 -34.81 -6.87 10.59
N SER A 69 -33.63 -7.32 10.98
CA SER A 69 -32.52 -6.47 11.39
C SER A 69 -31.21 -7.13 10.94
N GLN A 70 -31.13 -7.46 9.65
CA GLN A 70 -29.85 -7.61 9.00
C GLN A 70 -29.42 -6.20 8.59
N MET A 71 -28.80 -5.48 9.52
CA MET A 71 -27.80 -4.51 9.11
C MET A 71 -26.79 -5.30 8.30
N GLU A 72 -26.75 -4.97 7.02
CA GLU A 72 -25.69 -5.32 6.10
C GLU A 72 -24.37 -5.13 6.84
N ILE A 73 -23.60 -6.21 7.02
CA ILE A 73 -22.19 -6.06 7.35
C ILE A 73 -21.63 -5.39 6.11
N VAL A 74 -21.50 -4.06 6.17
CA VAL A 74 -20.66 -3.32 5.24
C VAL A 74 -19.28 -3.91 5.46
N ASP A 75 -18.94 -4.84 4.58
CA ASP A 75 -17.64 -5.44 4.42
C ASP A 75 -16.69 -4.27 4.24
N GLY A 76 -16.10 -3.82 5.34
CA GLY A 76 -15.18 -2.71 5.40
C GLY A 76 -14.06 -2.99 4.42
N THR A 77 -14.12 -2.26 3.31
CA THR A 77 -13.03 -2.04 2.37
C THR A 77 -12.36 -3.31 1.85
N LYS A 78 -13.00 -3.92 0.84
CA LYS A 78 -12.24 -4.05 -0.42
C LYS A 78 -11.78 -2.65 -0.81
N ASP A 79 -10.61 -2.23 -0.33
CA ASP A 79 -9.90 -1.14 -0.98
C ASP A 79 -9.52 -1.67 -2.37
N GLU A 80 -10.38 -1.39 -3.35
CA GLU A 80 -10.08 -1.51 -4.78
C GLU A 80 -8.79 -0.75 -5.14
N ILE A 81 -8.39 0.20 -4.28
CA ILE A 81 -7.17 0.99 -4.37
C ILE A 81 -5.90 0.12 -4.22
N ASN A 82 -5.94 -0.98 -3.47
CA ASN A 82 -4.73 -1.72 -3.05
C ASN A 82 -4.55 -3.12 -3.66
N ASN A 83 -5.32 -3.46 -4.71
CA ASN A 83 -5.16 -4.67 -5.52
C ASN A 83 -5.00 -6.00 -4.72
N GLY A 84 -5.52 -6.07 -3.49
CA GLY A 84 -5.46 -7.26 -2.65
C GLY A 84 -4.13 -7.53 -1.92
N SER A 85 -3.17 -6.61 -1.93
CA SER A 85 -1.92 -6.71 -1.18
C SER A 85 -2.14 -6.40 0.31
N PRO A 86 -1.71 -7.26 1.26
CA PRO A 86 -1.92 -7.04 2.69
C PRO A 86 -0.93 -6.00 3.23
N PHE A 87 -1.37 -4.75 3.35
CA PHE A 87 -0.60 -3.70 3.98
C PHE A 87 -0.78 -3.72 5.51
N PRO A 88 0.25 -3.34 6.27
CA PRO A 88 0.09 -3.13 7.69
C PRO A 88 -0.75 -1.89 7.96
N GLU A 89 -1.78 -2.05 8.77
CA GLU A 89 -2.70 -0.99 9.19
C GLU A 89 -2.55 -0.76 10.69
N LEU A 90 -2.46 0.51 11.09
CA LEU A 90 -2.53 0.96 12.46
C LEU A 90 -4.01 1.13 12.82
N GLN A 91 -4.51 0.33 13.76
CA GLN A 91 -5.85 0.52 14.29
C GLN A 91 -5.82 1.37 15.55
N ILE A 92 -6.57 2.47 15.55
CA ILE A 92 -6.76 3.30 16.73
C ILE A 92 -8.21 3.13 17.15
N LYS A 93 -8.45 2.52 18.33
CA LYS A 93 -9.78 2.63 18.96
C LYS A 93 -9.80 3.93 19.77
N PRO A 94 -10.82 4.77 19.60
CA PRO A 94 -11.00 5.91 20.46
C PRO A 94 -11.20 5.36 21.88
N LEU A 95 -10.44 5.89 22.85
CA LEU A 95 -10.82 5.67 24.24
C LEU A 95 -12.23 6.24 24.39
N ALA A 96 -13.19 5.39 24.78
CA ALA A 96 -14.47 5.87 25.25
C ALA A 96 -14.16 6.98 26.25
N SER A 97 -14.68 8.19 25.99
CA SER A 97 -14.45 9.34 26.83
C SER A 97 -14.64 8.91 28.28
N PHE A 98 -13.62 9.18 29.12
CA PHE A 98 -13.66 8.96 30.56
C PHE A 98 -14.64 9.97 31.19
N GLU A 99 -15.89 10.01 30.71
CA GLU A 99 -16.95 10.79 31.33
C GLU A 99 -17.67 9.87 32.31
N GLY A 100 -17.62 10.30 33.57
CA GLY A 100 -18.02 9.56 34.74
C GLY A 100 -19.38 8.87 34.61
N GLU A 101 -19.38 7.62 35.07
CA GLU A 101 -20.50 6.93 35.72
C GLU A 101 -21.90 7.44 35.38
N SER A 102 -22.39 7.10 34.19
CA SER A 102 -23.82 7.05 33.96
C SER A 102 -24.13 5.80 33.16
N LYS A 103 -24.50 4.75 33.91
CA LYS A 103 -24.91 3.42 33.46
C LYS A 103 -26.12 3.49 32.53
N LYS A 104 -25.92 3.87 31.27
CA LYS A 104 -26.81 3.49 30.17
C LYS A 104 -25.91 2.92 29.08
N LYS A 105 -25.96 1.58 28.95
CA LYS A 105 -25.40 0.82 27.82
C LYS A 105 -26.02 1.34 26.53
N LYS A 106 -25.51 2.45 26.02
CA LYS A 106 -25.67 2.84 24.64
C LYS A 106 -24.68 1.96 23.89
N ASN A 107 -25.14 1.23 22.88
CA ASN A 107 -24.27 0.53 21.94
C ASN A 107 -23.42 1.59 21.22
N SER A 108 -22.35 2.07 21.85
CA SER A 108 -21.33 2.87 21.19
C SER A 108 -20.74 1.94 20.14
N ALA A 109 -21.05 2.21 18.87
CA ALA A 109 -20.38 1.54 17.77
C ALA A 109 -18.87 1.64 18.03
N ASP A 110 -18.19 0.51 18.01
CA ASP A 110 -16.73 0.41 18.14
C ASP A 110 -16.15 1.08 16.89
N ILE A 111 -15.94 2.39 16.94
CA ILE A 111 -15.34 3.15 15.85
C ILE A 111 -13.88 2.70 15.79
N ARG A 112 -13.46 2.13 14.67
CA ARG A 112 -12.07 1.73 14.43
C ARG A 112 -11.52 2.59 13.31
N LEU A 113 -10.38 3.23 13.56
CA LEU A 113 -9.66 3.97 12.54
C LEU A 113 -8.47 3.15 12.09
N ASP A 114 -8.53 2.70 10.83
CA ASP A 114 -7.50 1.85 10.22
C ASP A 114 -6.65 2.73 9.29
N ILE A 115 -5.38 2.96 9.64
CA ILE A 115 -4.45 3.81 8.87
C ILE A 115 -3.35 2.93 8.29
N PRO A 116 -3.25 2.77 6.96
CA PRO A 116 -2.13 2.07 6.35
C PRO A 116 -0.81 2.79 6.65
N LEU A 117 0.21 2.06 7.12
CA LEU A 117 1.47 2.69 7.55
C LEU A 117 2.18 3.47 6.43
N HIS A 118 2.04 3.03 5.19
CA HIS A 118 2.63 3.70 4.03
C HIS A 118 1.92 5.02 3.67
N HIS A 119 0.69 5.24 4.16
CA HIS A 119 0.01 6.53 4.03
C HIS A 119 0.48 7.55 5.07
N ILE A 120 1.12 7.12 6.16
CA ILE A 120 1.62 8.01 7.20
C ILE A 120 2.79 8.81 6.64
N HIS A 121 2.56 10.11 6.46
CA HIS A 121 3.56 11.03 5.95
C HIS A 121 4.59 11.33 7.04
N ARG A 122 4.11 11.83 8.17
CA ARG A 122 4.90 12.26 9.33
C ARG A 122 4.09 12.15 10.61
N ILE A 123 4.79 12.08 11.73
CA ILE A 123 4.23 12.07 13.08
C ILE A 123 4.77 13.30 13.79
N GLU A 124 3.88 14.17 14.25
CA GLU A 124 4.22 15.44 14.90
C GLU A 124 3.78 15.44 16.35
N ASP A 125 4.61 16.05 17.20
CA ASP A 125 4.37 16.21 18.62
C ASP A 125 3.86 17.64 18.85
N GLU A 126 2.54 17.83 18.88
CA GLU A 126 1.91 19.16 18.92
C GLU A 126 1.88 19.78 20.33
N ALA A 127 1.66 18.95 21.36
CA ALA A 127 1.58 19.38 22.74
C ALA A 127 2.32 18.41 23.67
N GLU A 128 2.44 18.76 24.96
CA GLU A 128 3.10 17.92 25.99
C GLU A 128 2.54 16.50 26.04
N SER A 129 1.27 16.31 25.69
CA SER A 129 0.57 15.03 25.78
C SER A 129 -0.04 14.53 24.47
N THR A 130 0.16 15.24 23.36
CA THR A 130 -0.58 14.96 22.12
C THR A 130 0.35 14.62 20.97
N ILE A 131 0.04 13.51 20.29
CA ILE A 131 0.67 13.06 19.05
C ILE A 131 -0.33 13.27 17.90
N VAL A 132 0.13 13.85 16.80
CA VAL A 132 -0.66 14.05 15.58
C VAL A 132 -0.08 13.20 14.47
N ILE A 133 -0.92 12.34 13.88
CA ILE A 133 -0.56 11.49 12.74
C ILE A 133 -1.07 12.18 11.47
N ILE A 134 -0.14 12.54 10.60
CA ILE A 134 -0.44 13.22 9.33
C ILE A 134 -0.25 12.22 8.20
N THR A 135 -1.30 12.03 7.40
CA THR A 135 -1.27 11.16 6.22
C THR A 135 -1.21 11.96 4.93
N LYS A 136 -0.65 11.35 3.88
CA LYS A 136 -0.82 11.89 2.52
C LYS A 136 -2.25 11.62 2.06
N ASP A 137 -2.92 12.63 1.52
CA ASP A 137 -4.18 12.47 0.82
C ASP A 137 -3.90 11.85 -0.55
N VAL A 138 -4.28 10.59 -0.72
CA VAL A 138 -4.09 9.82 -1.96
C VAL A 138 -4.89 10.43 -3.12
N HIS A 139 -5.90 11.26 -2.83
CA HIS A 139 -6.74 11.90 -3.83
C HIS A 139 -6.32 13.33 -4.19
N SER A 140 -5.39 13.93 -3.45
CA SER A 140 -4.91 15.27 -3.79
C SER A 140 -3.93 15.21 -4.97
N MET A 141 -4.19 16.03 -5.99
CA MET A 141 -3.31 16.18 -7.15
C MET A 141 -2.15 17.16 -6.86
N ASP A 142 -2.28 18.01 -5.84
CA ASP A 142 -1.28 19.02 -5.47
C ASP A 142 -0.39 18.51 -4.33
N GLU A 143 0.90 18.32 -4.63
CA GLU A 143 1.90 17.80 -3.68
C GLU A 143 2.01 18.64 -2.40
N ASN A 144 1.72 19.94 -2.49
CA ASN A 144 1.80 20.88 -1.37
C ASN A 144 0.52 20.93 -0.51
N GLU A 145 -0.64 20.51 -1.04
CA GLU A 145 -1.92 20.46 -0.31
C GLU A 145 -2.31 19.04 0.12
N ALA A 146 -1.52 18.03 -0.26
CA ALA A 146 -1.83 16.62 -0.05
C ALA A 146 -1.58 16.11 1.37
N THR A 147 -1.57 16.94 2.42
CA THR A 147 -1.39 16.44 3.80
C THR A 147 -2.65 16.69 4.62
N LYS A 148 -3.10 15.65 5.32
CA LYS A 148 -4.29 15.69 6.16
C LYS A 148 -3.98 15.07 7.52
N GLU A 149 -4.48 15.69 8.57
CA GLU A 149 -4.49 15.09 9.91
C GLU A 149 -5.43 13.87 9.89
N ALA A 150 -4.85 12.69 10.10
CA ALA A 150 -5.60 11.44 10.13
C ALA A 150 -6.08 11.09 11.54
N ALA A 151 -5.22 11.31 12.54
CA ALA A 151 -5.52 10.98 13.93
C ALA A 151 -4.78 11.88 14.90
N ARG A 152 -5.43 12.09 16.05
CA ARG A 152 -4.87 12.79 17.20
C ARG A 152 -4.96 11.87 18.41
N ILE A 153 -3.82 11.62 19.06
CA ILE A 153 -3.70 10.71 20.20
C ILE A 153 -3.28 11.53 21.41
N SER A 154 -4.17 11.60 22.41
CA SER A 154 -3.86 12.23 23.70
C SER A 154 -3.43 11.19 24.72
N LEU A 155 -2.31 11.45 25.39
CA LEU A 155 -1.65 10.55 26.33
C LEU A 155 -1.58 11.19 27.73
N PRO A 156 -1.54 10.38 28.81
CA PRO A 156 -1.60 10.92 30.17
C PRO A 156 -0.30 11.59 30.64
N SER A 157 0.84 11.36 29.97
CA SER A 157 2.12 11.94 30.35
C SER A 157 3.03 12.19 29.16
N GLN A 158 3.90 13.19 29.28
CA GLN A 158 4.86 13.58 28.24
C GLN A 158 5.88 12.49 27.93
N ASP A 159 6.44 11.83 28.94
CA ASP A 159 7.39 10.74 28.73
C ASP A 159 6.80 9.58 27.92
N LYS A 160 5.51 9.27 28.14
CA LYS A 160 4.79 8.25 27.38
C LYS A 160 4.53 8.69 25.96
N ARG A 161 4.20 9.97 25.76
CA ARG A 161 4.08 10.58 24.44
C ARG A 161 5.39 10.47 23.67
N ASP A 162 6.52 10.81 24.29
CA ASP A 162 7.82 10.75 23.64
C ASP A 162 8.23 9.33 23.24
N SER A 163 8.03 8.36 24.13
CA SER A 163 8.27 6.96 23.81
C SER A 163 7.40 6.48 22.65
N ILE A 164 6.09 6.72 22.71
CA ILE A 164 5.15 6.27 21.67
C ILE A 164 5.43 6.96 20.34
N SER A 165 5.72 8.27 20.35
CA SER A 165 6.05 9.04 19.15
C SER A 165 7.29 8.48 18.47
N LEU A 166 8.34 8.19 19.26
CA LEU A 166 9.56 7.58 18.76
C LEU A 166 9.28 6.19 18.16
N ASP A 167 8.54 5.34 18.88
CA ASP A 167 8.22 3.99 18.42
C ASP A 167 7.41 4.00 17.11
N LEU A 168 6.43 4.90 17.00
CA LEU A 168 5.66 5.08 15.77
C LEU A 168 6.56 5.54 14.62
N LYS A 169 7.48 6.49 14.86
CA LYS A 169 8.44 6.96 13.85
C LYS A 169 9.32 5.82 13.36
N VAL A 170 9.88 5.02 14.28
CA VAL A 170 10.71 3.84 13.95
C VAL A 170 9.94 2.85 13.07
N ILE A 171 8.69 2.53 13.42
CA ILE A 171 7.87 1.58 12.65
C ILE A 171 7.53 2.13 11.26
N VAL A 172 7.19 3.41 11.15
CA VAL A 172 6.86 4.05 9.87
C VAL A 172 8.08 4.07 8.96
N GLU A 173 9.25 4.48 9.46
CA GLU A 173 10.50 4.47 8.69
C GLU A 173 10.90 3.05 8.26
N TRP A 174 10.81 2.09 9.18
CA TRP A 174 11.08 0.68 8.86
C TRP A 174 10.17 0.17 7.74
N ASN A 175 8.89 0.56 7.72
CA ASN A 175 7.96 0.16 6.67
C ASN A 175 8.32 0.82 5.32
N LYS A 176 8.68 2.12 5.33
CA LYS A 176 9.10 2.86 4.12
C LYS A 176 10.31 2.22 3.45
N ASN A 177 11.34 1.88 4.22
CA ASN A 177 12.58 1.27 3.71
C ASN A 177 12.37 -0.08 3.02
N ARG A 178 11.29 -0.80 3.36
CA ARG A 178 10.97 -2.11 2.78
C ARG A 178 9.97 -2.08 1.64
N GLN A 179 9.38 -0.91 1.39
CA GLN A 179 8.42 -0.70 0.32
C GLN A 179 8.83 0.46 -0.60
N PRO A 180 10.09 0.50 -1.09
CA PRO A 180 10.55 1.63 -1.91
C PRO A 180 9.75 1.78 -3.22
N GLU A 181 9.31 0.67 -3.80
CA GLU A 181 8.57 0.66 -5.08
C GLU A 181 7.16 1.25 -4.96
N ILE A 182 6.55 1.24 -3.77
CA ILE A 182 5.18 1.73 -3.57
C ILE A 182 5.16 3.25 -3.46
N GLU A 183 6.14 3.86 -2.80
CA GLU A 183 6.24 5.33 -2.78
C GLU A 183 6.50 5.91 -4.18
N GLU A 184 7.22 5.18 -5.04
CA GLU A 184 7.40 5.57 -6.45
C GLU A 184 6.11 5.46 -7.26
N GLU A 185 5.21 4.50 -6.98
CA GLU A 185 3.95 4.35 -7.73
C GLU A 185 2.89 5.40 -7.39
N PHE A 186 2.87 5.90 -6.14
CA PHE A 186 1.91 6.90 -5.70
C PHE A 186 2.38 8.36 -5.89
N ALA A 187 3.68 8.60 -6.06
CA ALA A 187 4.14 9.90 -6.50
C ALA A 187 3.67 10.14 -7.94
N ALA A 188 3.11 11.32 -8.25
CA ALA A 188 2.75 11.73 -9.61
C ALA A 188 3.91 11.55 -10.61
N ASP A 189 5.14 11.54 -10.10
CA ASP A 189 6.36 11.25 -10.82
C ASP A 189 6.47 9.80 -11.32
N GLY A 190 5.94 8.79 -10.61
CA GLY A 190 5.91 7.41 -11.10
C GLY A 190 5.04 7.24 -12.33
N LEU A 191 3.86 7.84 -12.31
CA LEU A 191 2.96 7.89 -13.47
C LEU A 191 3.60 8.65 -14.64
N ARG A 192 4.27 9.78 -14.38
CA ARG A 192 5.03 10.53 -15.39
C ARG A 192 6.20 9.72 -15.94
N GLN A 193 6.93 8.97 -15.12
CA GLN A 193 8.03 8.11 -15.55
C GLN A 193 7.54 6.93 -16.37
N LYS A 194 6.44 6.27 -15.96
CA LYS A 194 5.77 5.22 -16.74
C LYS A 194 5.28 5.77 -18.09
N ALA A 195 4.68 6.96 -18.11
CA ALA A 195 4.26 7.63 -19.35
C ALA A 195 5.47 7.99 -20.25
N LYS A 196 6.56 8.53 -19.68
CA LYS A 196 7.81 8.80 -20.42
C LYS A 196 8.42 7.52 -21.00
N LYS A 197 8.38 6.41 -20.24
CA LYS A 197 8.87 5.11 -20.70
C LYS A 197 7.98 4.53 -21.80
N ALA A 198 6.67 4.59 -21.65
CA ALA A 198 5.69 4.16 -22.66
C ALA A 198 5.82 4.96 -23.97
N THR A 199 5.91 6.29 -23.87
CA THR A 199 6.12 7.18 -25.03
C THR A 199 7.45 6.90 -25.72
N HIS A 200 8.52 6.63 -24.97
CA HIS A 200 9.81 6.21 -25.54
C HIS A 200 9.70 4.89 -26.32
N PHE A 201 9.02 3.88 -25.79
CA PHE A 201 8.80 2.61 -26.49
C PHE A 201 7.95 2.78 -27.76
N ALA A 202 6.86 3.54 -27.68
CA ALA A 202 6.02 3.85 -28.84
C ALA A 202 6.82 4.55 -29.95
N ARG A 203 7.68 5.52 -29.60
CA ARG A 203 8.57 6.19 -30.58
C ARG A 203 9.53 5.21 -31.24
N ARG A 204 10.19 4.35 -30.45
CA ARG A 204 11.15 3.36 -30.95
C ARG A 204 10.49 2.34 -31.88
N GLU A 205 9.25 1.95 -31.59
CA GLU A 205 8.47 1.04 -32.43
C GLU A 205 8.08 1.68 -33.77
N ILE A 206 7.69 2.96 -33.75
CA ILE A 206 7.42 3.74 -34.97
C ILE A 206 8.69 3.86 -35.84
N GLU A 207 9.84 4.16 -35.24
CA GLU A 207 11.12 4.24 -35.95
C GLU A 207 11.52 2.90 -36.58
N MET A 208 11.38 1.81 -35.83
CA MET A 208 11.65 0.45 -36.32
C MET A 208 10.72 0.09 -37.49
N SER A 209 9.44 0.44 -37.39
CA SER A 209 8.46 0.23 -38.46
C SER A 209 8.80 1.04 -39.72
N LYS A 210 9.16 2.32 -39.58
CA LYS A 210 9.61 3.18 -40.70
C LYS A 210 10.89 2.64 -41.36
N SER A 211 11.86 2.22 -40.56
CA SER A 211 13.11 1.61 -41.05
C SER A 211 12.84 0.33 -41.83
N LYS A 212 11.98 -0.57 -41.33
CA LYS A 212 11.54 -1.78 -42.04
C LYS A 212 10.88 -1.44 -43.38
N LYS A 213 9.88 -0.54 -43.40
CA LYS A 213 9.21 -0.10 -44.63
C LYS A 213 10.19 0.49 -45.65
N SER A 214 11.18 1.27 -45.20
CA SER A 214 12.20 1.82 -46.11
C SER A 214 13.10 0.75 -46.74
N ARG A 215 13.44 -0.30 -45.97
CA ARG A 215 14.24 -1.43 -46.45
C ARG A 215 13.46 -2.26 -47.46
N GLU A 216 12.18 -2.51 -47.19
CA GLU A 216 11.27 -3.20 -48.10
C GLU A 216 11.09 -2.43 -49.40
N LYS A 217 10.81 -1.11 -49.34
CA LYS A 217 10.70 -0.27 -50.53
C LYS A 217 11.99 -0.26 -51.37
N ARG A 218 13.17 -0.22 -50.72
CA ARG A 218 14.45 -0.36 -51.44
C ARG A 218 14.53 -1.71 -52.14
N LYS A 219 14.25 -2.81 -51.45
CA LYS A 219 14.24 -4.16 -52.04
C LYS A 219 13.27 -4.28 -53.23
N GLU A 220 12.08 -3.70 -53.12
CA GLU A 220 11.10 -3.65 -54.22
C GLU A 220 11.64 -2.88 -55.43
N MET A 221 12.29 -1.73 -55.23
CA MET A 221 12.95 -1.01 -56.32
C MET A 221 14.03 -1.88 -57.01
N TYR A 222 14.81 -2.63 -56.24
CA TYR A 222 15.80 -3.56 -56.80
C TYR A 222 15.16 -4.70 -57.61
N LEU A 223 14.01 -5.21 -57.16
CA LEU A 223 13.27 -6.28 -57.82
C LEU A 223 12.58 -5.80 -59.11
N GLN A 224 11.96 -4.62 -59.10
CA GLN A 224 11.29 -4.06 -60.28
C GLN A 224 12.25 -3.50 -61.33
N GLY A 225 13.40 -2.95 -60.92
CA GLY A 225 14.36 -2.31 -61.84
C GLY A 225 15.28 -3.26 -62.61
N GLY A 226 15.23 -4.57 -62.32
CA GLY A 226 16.21 -5.55 -62.79
C GLY A 226 17.56 -5.32 -62.12
N GLY A 227 18.03 -6.28 -61.32
CA GLY A 227 19.18 -6.13 -60.39
C GLY A 227 20.51 -5.63 -60.98
N MET A 228 20.66 -5.50 -62.31
CA MET A 228 21.87 -4.95 -62.94
C MET A 228 21.94 -3.41 -62.94
N LYS A 229 20.82 -2.68 -63.04
CA LYS A 229 20.85 -1.20 -63.18
C LYS A 229 21.30 -0.48 -61.91
N PHE A 230 20.90 -0.99 -60.74
CA PHE A 230 21.27 -0.39 -59.46
C PHE A 230 22.73 -0.67 -59.06
N THR A 231 23.30 -1.80 -59.49
CA THR A 231 24.71 -2.12 -59.25
C THR A 231 25.61 -1.17 -60.06
N ALA A 232 25.23 -0.86 -61.30
CA ALA A 232 25.91 0.16 -62.12
C ALA A 232 25.83 1.56 -61.49
N MET A 233 24.67 1.98 -60.98
CA MET A 233 24.52 3.26 -60.26
C MET A 233 25.34 3.32 -58.95
N ALA A 234 25.40 2.23 -58.18
CA ALA A 234 26.20 2.16 -56.96
C ALA A 234 27.72 2.17 -57.23
N MET A 235 28.14 1.66 -58.39
CA MET A 235 29.54 1.76 -58.85
C MET A 235 29.88 3.15 -59.37
N ALA A 236 28.98 3.82 -60.10
CA ALA A 236 29.20 5.18 -60.62
C ALA A 236 29.35 6.23 -59.51
N ASN A 237 28.65 6.08 -58.38
CA ASN A 237 28.76 7.02 -57.23
C ASN A 237 29.99 6.78 -56.32
N ARG A 238 30.85 5.81 -56.63
CA ARG A 238 32.12 5.58 -55.91
C ARG A 238 33.32 6.31 -56.53
N GLU A 239 33.17 6.83 -57.75
CA GLU A 239 34.26 7.48 -58.50
C GLU A 239 34.23 9.02 -58.40
N ILE A 240 33.42 9.59 -57.49
CA ILE A 240 33.43 11.00 -57.09
C ILE A 240 33.83 11.05 -55.61
#